data_AF-A0A522H1P5-F1
#
_entry.id   AF-A0A522H1P5-F1
#
_cell.length_a   1.000
_cell.length_b   1.000
_cell.length_c   1.000
_cell.angle_alpha   90.00
_cell.angle_beta   90.00
_cell.angle_gamma   90.00
#
_symmetry.space_group_name_H-M   'P 1'
#
loop_
_entity.id
_entity.type
_entity.pdbx_description
1 polymer ?
#
loop_
_entity_poly.entity_id
_entity_poly.type
_entity_poly.pdbx_seq_one_letter_code
_entity_poly.pdbx_strand_id
1 'polypeptide(L)'
;MAGHLVIGVLLGLLAATSASAAPHGKPARPALLVADVELVELAPPDQRYDQAQDAVRVALLSRHIRAAVMASGRYRVLDRGMADRVPPYRYMNCKACIFDWAHQRTAGLVLADWVQKESRLIPMVNMALIDAAYPAQEAAGGSVDLRGDTDAT
;
A
#
# COMPACT_ATOMS: atom_id res chain seq x y z
N MET A 1 -63.29 57.94 -19.93
CA MET A 1 -63.88 56.58 -19.82
C MET A 1 -62.79 55.62 -20.30
N ALA A 2 -61.92 55.20 -19.38
CA ALA A 2 -61.92 53.87 -18.75
C ALA A 2 -61.45 52.77 -19.73
N GLY A 3 -60.22 52.29 -19.51
CA GLY A 3 -59.64 51.11 -20.16
C GLY A 3 -58.52 50.58 -19.26
N HIS A 4 -58.87 49.64 -18.38
CA HIS A 4 -57.98 49.09 -17.36
C HIS A 4 -56.95 48.13 -17.99
N LEU A 5 -55.67 48.35 -17.70
CA LEU A 5 -54.58 47.43 -18.00
C LEU A 5 -54.54 46.37 -16.87
N VAL A 6 -54.91 45.12 -17.19
CA VAL A 6 -54.82 44.00 -16.25
C VAL A 6 -53.40 43.43 -16.31
N ILE A 7 -52.59 43.76 -15.32
CA ILE A 7 -51.26 43.14 -15.10
C ILE A 7 -51.50 41.80 -14.40
N GLY A 8 -51.41 40.72 -15.16
CA GLY A 8 -51.50 39.35 -14.67
C GLY A 8 -50.25 38.97 -13.88
N VAL A 9 -50.43 38.74 -12.58
CA VAL A 9 -49.42 38.24 -11.65
C VAL A 9 -49.04 36.79 -12.03
N LEU A 10 -47.83 36.59 -12.55
CA LEU A 10 -47.21 35.27 -12.67
C LEU A 10 -46.67 34.86 -11.29
N LEU A 11 -47.51 34.12 -10.55
CA LEU A 11 -47.17 33.52 -9.27
C LEU A 11 -46.20 32.35 -9.52
N GLY A 12 -44.94 32.53 -9.11
CA GLY A 12 -43.87 31.55 -9.27
C GLY A 12 -44.10 30.31 -8.40
N LEU A 13 -44.21 29.15 -9.05
CA LEU A 13 -44.05 27.84 -8.41
C LEU A 13 -42.55 27.49 -8.37
N LEU A 14 -41.83 28.00 -7.37
CA LEU A 14 -40.54 27.41 -6.99
C LEU A 14 -40.83 26.14 -6.19
N ALA A 15 -40.89 25.01 -6.89
CA ALA A 15 -40.82 23.71 -6.25
C ALA A 15 -39.42 23.56 -5.62
N ALA A 16 -39.35 23.71 -4.30
CA ALA A 16 -38.16 23.42 -3.52
C ALA A 16 -37.89 21.90 -3.60
N THR A 17 -37.03 21.49 -4.52
CA THR A 17 -36.49 20.13 -4.57
C THR A 17 -35.54 19.96 -3.39
N SER A 18 -36.06 19.38 -2.31
CA SER A 18 -35.26 18.95 -1.17
C SER A 18 -34.33 17.83 -1.62
N ALA A 19 -33.11 18.19 -2.05
CA ALA A 19 -32.04 17.24 -2.29
C ALA A 19 -31.66 16.59 -0.94
N SER A 20 -32.18 15.38 -0.69
CA SER A 20 -31.65 14.53 0.37
C SER A 20 -30.20 14.19 0.03
N ALA A 21 -29.26 14.86 0.70
CA ALA A 21 -27.88 14.44 0.71
C ALA A 21 -27.83 13.06 1.38
N ALA A 22 -27.65 12.00 0.59
CA ALA A 22 -27.35 10.68 1.12
C ALA A 22 -26.12 10.81 2.03
N PRO A 23 -26.10 10.16 3.20
CA PRO A 23 -24.93 10.17 4.06
C PRO A 23 -23.75 9.61 3.26
N HIS A 24 -22.79 10.46 2.95
CA HIS A 24 -21.54 10.05 2.31
C HIS A 24 -20.73 9.33 3.38
N GLY A 25 -20.97 8.02 3.52
CA GLY A 25 -20.13 7.15 4.33
C GLY A 25 -18.68 7.33 3.88
N LYS A 26 -17.73 7.31 4.84
CA LYS A 26 -16.31 7.33 4.49
C LYS A 26 -16.03 6.21 3.48
N PRO A 27 -15.35 6.48 2.35
CA PRO A 27 -15.04 5.44 1.38
C PRO A 27 -14.31 4.29 2.08
N ALA A 28 -14.67 3.06 1.73
CA ALA A 28 -14.06 1.88 2.32
C ALA A 28 -12.55 1.87 2.05
N ARG A 29 -11.76 1.56 3.08
CA ARG A 29 -10.30 1.48 2.94
C ARG A 29 -9.93 0.33 1.99
N PRO A 30 -9.00 0.54 1.04
CA PRO A 30 -8.51 -0.53 0.17
C PRO A 30 -7.92 -1.68 0.98
N ALA A 31 -8.17 -2.91 0.52
CA ALA A 31 -7.70 -4.12 1.17
C ALA A 31 -6.26 -4.42 0.71
N LEU A 32 -5.34 -4.53 1.66
CA LEU A 32 -3.90 -4.60 1.41
C LEU A 32 -3.31 -5.84 2.09
N LEU A 33 -2.44 -6.54 1.37
CA LEU A 33 -1.43 -7.41 1.98
C LEU A 33 -0.10 -6.69 1.96
N VAL A 34 0.72 -6.90 2.99
CA VAL A 34 2.11 -6.44 2.97
C VAL A 34 2.99 -7.67 3.00
N ALA A 35 3.84 -7.82 1.99
CA ALA A 35 4.79 -8.91 1.90
C ALA A 35 5.87 -8.78 2.97
N ASP A 36 6.64 -9.85 3.21
CA ASP A 36 7.83 -9.71 4.03
C ASP A 36 8.96 -9.15 3.18
N VAL A 37 9.80 -8.33 3.81
CA VAL A 37 10.94 -7.74 3.13
C VAL A 37 11.86 -8.86 2.66
N GLU A 38 12.24 -8.78 1.39
CA GLU A 38 13.19 -9.70 0.80
C GLU A 38 14.58 -9.09 0.74
N LEU A 39 15.61 -9.86 1.10
CA LEU A 39 16.99 -9.47 0.84
C LEU A 39 17.41 -9.99 -0.53
N VAL A 40 17.73 -9.07 -1.43
CA VAL A 40 18.38 -9.33 -2.71
C VAL A 40 19.86 -9.06 -2.53
N GLU A 41 20.61 -10.12 -2.24
CA GLU A 41 22.06 -10.08 -2.08
C GLU A 41 22.74 -10.03 -3.44
N LEU A 42 23.34 -8.89 -3.77
CA LEU A 42 24.04 -8.66 -5.02
C LEU A 42 25.56 -8.71 -4.85
N ALA A 43 26.07 -8.73 -3.61
CA ALA A 43 27.49 -8.84 -3.35
C ALA A 43 28.04 -10.24 -3.73
N PRO A 44 29.27 -10.30 -4.28
CA PRO A 44 30.00 -11.55 -4.47
C PRO A 44 30.10 -12.37 -3.18
N PRO A 45 30.08 -13.71 -3.22
CA PRO A 45 30.08 -14.54 -2.00
C PRO A 45 31.21 -14.24 -0.99
N ASP A 46 32.40 -13.86 -1.47
CA ASP A 46 33.56 -13.47 -0.68
C ASP A 46 33.47 -12.06 -0.06
N GLN A 47 32.47 -11.27 -0.49
CA GLN A 47 32.22 -9.90 -0.03
C GLN A 47 30.90 -9.77 0.75
N ARG A 48 30.16 -10.87 0.89
CA ARG A 48 28.94 -10.91 1.70
C ARG A 48 29.28 -10.68 3.16
N TYR A 49 28.47 -9.86 3.81
CA TYR A 49 28.58 -9.64 5.24
C TYR A 49 27.81 -10.70 6.03
N ASP A 50 27.73 -10.56 7.35
CA ASP A 50 26.98 -11.43 8.26
C ASP A 50 25.52 -11.61 7.84
N GLN A 51 25.26 -12.72 7.14
CA GLN A 51 23.94 -13.10 6.62
C GLN A 51 22.93 -13.36 7.74
N ALA A 52 23.39 -13.78 8.94
CA ALA A 52 22.50 -14.01 10.07
C ALA A 52 22.01 -12.66 10.62
N GLN A 53 22.91 -11.69 10.74
CA GLN A 53 22.53 -10.31 11.10
C GLN A 53 21.61 -9.69 10.05
N ASP A 54 21.88 -9.89 8.76
CA ASP A 54 21.02 -9.40 7.69
C ASP A 54 19.59 -9.97 7.80
N ALA A 55 19.45 -11.27 8.10
CA ALA A 55 18.13 -11.89 8.31
C ALA A 55 17.36 -11.25 9.48
N VAL A 56 18.06 -10.92 10.58
CA VAL A 56 17.46 -10.21 11.73
C VAL A 56 17.00 -8.81 11.33
N ARG A 57 17.85 -8.06 10.60
CA ARG A 57 17.56 -6.70 10.13
C ARG A 57 16.36 -6.67 9.18
N VAL A 58 16.30 -7.60 8.24
CA VAL A 58 15.18 -7.76 7.29
C VAL A 58 13.87 -8.08 8.00
N ALA A 59 13.90 -8.97 9.00
CA ALA A 59 12.72 -9.28 9.82
C ALA A 59 12.26 -8.06 10.64
N LEU A 60 13.22 -7.28 11.17
CA LEU A 60 12.92 -6.03 11.88
C LEU A 60 12.28 -5.00 10.95
N LEU A 61 12.85 -4.77 9.77
CA LEU A 61 12.32 -3.85 8.76
C LEU A 61 10.91 -4.25 8.31
N SER A 62 10.66 -5.54 8.11
CA SER A 62 9.32 -6.08 7.78
C SER A 62 8.27 -5.71 8.83
N ARG A 63 8.64 -5.82 10.13
CA ARG A 63 7.76 -5.42 11.23
C ARG A 63 7.52 -3.91 11.25
N HIS A 64 8.55 -3.09 11.02
CA HIS A 64 8.42 -1.64 10.99
C HIS A 64 7.55 -1.14 9.84
N ILE A 65 7.75 -1.66 8.62
CA ILE A 65 6.94 -1.32 7.45
C ILE A 65 5.47 -1.64 7.73
N ARG A 66 5.20 -2.87 8.19
CA ARG A 66 3.83 -3.29 8.54
C ARG A 66 3.19 -2.41 9.61
N ALA A 67 3.92 -2.11 10.68
CA ALA A 67 3.43 -1.23 11.74
C ALA A 67 3.15 0.19 11.21
N ALA A 68 4.01 0.74 10.36
CA ALA A 68 3.82 2.05 9.75
C ALA A 68 2.58 2.08 8.83
N VAL A 69 2.39 1.04 8.00
CA VAL A 69 1.22 0.89 7.14
C VAL A 69 -0.06 0.81 7.97
N MET A 70 -0.08 0.01 9.05
CA MET A 70 -1.23 -0.09 9.94
C MET A 70 -1.52 1.23 10.66
N ALA A 71 -0.49 1.90 11.20
CA ALA A 71 -0.61 3.17 11.90
C ALA A 71 -1.10 4.31 10.99
N SER A 72 -0.82 4.24 9.68
CA SER A 72 -1.30 5.22 8.71
C SER A 72 -2.84 5.29 8.63
N GLY A 73 -3.53 4.20 8.98
CA GLY A 73 -4.98 4.09 8.86
C GLY A 73 -5.51 4.18 7.42
N ARG A 74 -4.65 4.15 6.39
CA ARG A 74 -5.03 4.30 4.98
C ARG A 74 -5.58 3.00 4.36
N TYR A 75 -5.18 1.85 4.90
CA TYR A 75 -5.49 0.53 4.35
C TYR A 75 -6.20 -0.36 5.36
N ARG A 76 -6.91 -1.36 4.86
CA ARG A 76 -7.36 -2.52 5.64
C ARG A 76 -6.36 -3.65 5.40
N VAL A 77 -5.36 -3.75 6.28
CA VAL A 77 -4.32 -4.80 6.21
C VAL A 77 -4.96 -6.15 6.54
N LEU A 78 -4.81 -7.13 5.64
CA LEU A 78 -5.48 -8.44 5.76
C LEU A 78 -4.59 -9.55 6.29
N ASP A 79 -3.27 -9.35 6.27
CA ASP A 79 -2.33 -10.34 6.77
C ASP A 79 -1.91 -10.04 8.22
N ARG A 80 -1.39 -11.07 8.89
CA ARG A 80 -0.93 -11.00 10.29
C ARG A 80 0.59 -11.13 10.41
N GLY A 81 1.33 -10.82 9.35
CA GLY A 81 2.78 -11.02 9.26
C GLY A 81 3.16 -12.47 9.57
N MET A 82 4.17 -12.68 10.42
CA MET A 82 4.65 -14.01 10.82
C MET A 82 3.61 -14.90 11.52
N ALA A 83 2.53 -14.32 12.08
CA ALA A 83 1.46 -15.08 12.74
C ALA A 83 0.38 -15.57 11.76
N ASP A 84 0.59 -15.34 10.46
CA ASP A 84 -0.35 -15.73 9.44
C ASP A 84 -0.25 -17.21 9.06
N ARG A 85 -1.39 -17.84 8.71
CA ARG A 85 -1.44 -19.27 8.32
C ARG A 85 -0.85 -19.52 6.94
N VAL A 86 -0.92 -18.51 6.07
CA VAL A 86 -0.19 -18.48 4.80
C VAL A 86 0.92 -17.46 5.01
N PRO A 87 2.20 -17.84 4.86
CA PRO A 87 3.29 -16.92 5.10
C PRO A 87 3.22 -15.76 4.10
N PRO A 88 3.60 -14.55 4.51
CA PRO A 88 3.83 -13.48 3.55
C PRO A 88 4.93 -13.90 2.56
N TYR A 89 4.68 -13.67 1.27
CA TYR A 89 5.57 -14.13 0.20
C TYR A 89 6.73 -13.16 -0.07
N ARG A 90 7.75 -13.65 -0.78
CA ARG A 90 8.90 -12.89 -1.25
C ARG A 90 8.75 -12.58 -2.74
N TYR A 91 8.56 -11.30 -3.08
CA TYR A 91 8.18 -10.87 -4.42
C TYR A 91 9.25 -11.11 -5.48
N MET A 92 10.53 -10.87 -5.17
CA MET A 92 11.63 -11.03 -6.11
C MET A 92 11.91 -12.51 -6.39
N ASN A 93 11.75 -13.38 -5.41
CA ASN A 93 11.81 -14.84 -5.60
C ASN A 93 10.63 -15.39 -6.43
N CYS A 94 9.42 -14.87 -6.23
CA CYS A 94 8.23 -15.35 -6.93
C CYS A 94 7.16 -14.26 -7.07
N LYS A 95 7.20 -13.52 -8.18
CA LYS A 95 6.21 -12.49 -8.48
C LYS A 95 4.79 -13.06 -8.57
N ALA A 96 4.63 -14.24 -9.18
CA ALA A 96 3.33 -14.90 -9.32
C ALA A 96 2.69 -15.27 -7.97
N CYS A 97 3.49 -15.72 -7.01
CA CYS A 97 3.02 -16.17 -5.70
C CYS A 97 2.32 -15.05 -4.91
N ILE A 98 2.75 -13.81 -5.12
CA ILE A 98 2.13 -12.64 -4.48
C ILE A 98 0.69 -12.44 -4.97
N PHE A 99 0.40 -12.73 -6.23
CA PHE A 99 -0.95 -12.62 -6.79
C PHE A 99 -1.86 -13.73 -6.29
N ASP A 100 -1.38 -14.97 -6.27
CA ASP A 100 -2.13 -16.09 -5.71
C ASP A 100 -2.52 -15.80 -4.25
N TRP A 101 -1.60 -15.22 -3.49
CA TRP A 101 -1.84 -14.80 -2.11
C TRP A 101 -2.90 -13.68 -2.01
N ALA A 102 -2.79 -12.66 -2.86
CA ALA A 102 -3.79 -11.59 -2.95
C ALA A 102 -5.19 -12.12 -3.24
N HIS A 103 -5.32 -13.02 -4.22
CA HIS A 103 -6.58 -13.66 -4.56
C HIS A 103 -7.15 -14.49 -3.41
N GLN A 104 -6.34 -15.37 -2.80
CA GLN A 104 -6.74 -16.20 -1.66
C GLN A 104 -7.22 -15.37 -0.47
N ARG A 105 -6.71 -14.14 -0.31
CA ARG A 105 -7.08 -13.24 0.78
C ARG A 105 -8.05 -12.15 0.39
N THR A 106 -8.53 -12.12 -0.85
CA THR A 106 -9.42 -11.06 -1.37
C THR A 106 -8.82 -9.66 -1.22
N ALA A 107 -7.50 -9.55 -1.32
CA ALA A 107 -6.79 -8.28 -1.31
C ALA A 107 -6.79 -7.67 -2.72
N GLY A 108 -7.08 -6.37 -2.81
CA GLY A 108 -6.98 -5.63 -4.07
C GLY A 108 -5.57 -5.10 -4.32
N LEU A 109 -4.76 -4.98 -3.27
CA LEU A 109 -3.40 -4.44 -3.32
C LEU A 109 -2.44 -5.36 -2.59
N VAL A 110 -1.19 -5.39 -3.07
CA VAL A 110 -0.05 -5.92 -2.32
C VAL A 110 1.06 -4.89 -2.27
N LEU A 111 1.60 -4.65 -1.08
CA LEU A 111 2.86 -3.94 -0.90
C LEU A 111 3.98 -4.98 -0.89
N ALA A 112 4.87 -4.92 -1.89
CA ALA A 112 6.06 -5.75 -1.99
C ALA A 112 7.29 -4.92 -1.65
N ASP A 113 8.15 -5.47 -0.79
CA ASP A 113 9.31 -4.76 -0.25
C ASP A 113 10.57 -5.59 -0.43
N TRP A 114 11.66 -4.98 -0.87
CA TRP A 114 12.95 -5.67 -0.96
C TRP A 114 14.14 -4.74 -0.73
N VAL A 115 15.17 -5.26 -0.09
CA VAL A 115 16.46 -4.61 0.10
C VAL A 115 17.40 -5.12 -0.98
N GLN A 116 17.88 -4.24 -1.85
CA GLN A 116 19.02 -4.53 -2.73
C GLN A 116 20.29 -4.18 -1.97
N LYS A 117 21.13 -5.19 -1.76
CA LYS A 117 22.40 -5.04 -1.04
C LYS A 117 23.55 -5.28 -2.01
N GLU A 118 24.14 -4.19 -2.48
CA GLU A 118 25.35 -4.24 -3.32
C GLU A 118 26.62 -4.26 -2.46
N SER A 119 26.56 -3.65 -1.28
CA SER A 119 27.65 -3.63 -0.30
C SER A 119 27.13 -3.55 1.13
N ARG A 120 28.03 -3.68 2.10
CA ARG A 120 27.74 -3.54 3.53
C ARG A 120 27.15 -2.17 3.91
N LEU A 121 27.55 -1.09 3.24
CA LEU A 121 27.28 0.29 3.66
C LEU A 121 26.18 1.01 2.86
N ILE A 122 25.69 0.36 1.80
CA ILE A 122 24.75 0.95 0.85
C ILE A 122 23.60 -0.04 0.57
N PRO A 123 22.72 -0.30 1.54
CA PRO A 123 21.47 -0.99 1.25
C PRO A 123 20.43 -0.02 0.69
N MET A 124 19.80 -0.41 -0.42
CA MET A 124 18.68 0.29 -1.01
C MET A 124 17.39 -0.45 -0.69
N VAL A 125 16.48 0.19 0.05
CA VAL A 125 15.14 -0.34 0.33
C VAL A 125 14.22 0.09 -0.79
N ASN A 126 13.55 -0.86 -1.41
CA ASN A 126 12.59 -0.65 -2.49
C ASN A 126 11.22 -1.14 -2.06
N MET A 127 10.19 -0.44 -2.51
CA MET A 127 8.79 -0.75 -2.23
C MET A 127 7.98 -0.58 -3.50
N ALA A 128 7.10 -1.53 -3.79
CA ALA A 128 6.15 -1.49 -4.89
C ALA A 128 4.75 -1.80 -4.38
N LEU A 129 3.81 -0.89 -4.63
CA LEU A 129 2.39 -1.13 -4.44
C LEU A 129 1.82 -1.68 -5.74
N ILE A 130 1.33 -2.90 -5.70
CA ILE A 130 0.89 -3.65 -6.87
C ILE A 130 -0.63 -3.82 -6.82
N ASP A 131 -1.30 -3.55 -7.93
CA ASP A 131 -2.71 -3.84 -8.11
C ASP A 131 -2.90 -5.31 -8.50
N ALA A 132 -3.65 -6.06 -7.68
CA ALA A 132 -3.88 -7.49 -7.93
C ALA A 132 -4.68 -7.75 -9.22
N ALA A 133 -5.46 -6.78 -9.70
CA ALA A 133 -6.17 -6.87 -10.98
C ALA A 133 -5.25 -6.59 -12.19
N TYR A 134 -4.16 -5.85 -11.99
CA TYR A 134 -3.24 -5.43 -13.05
C TYR A 134 -1.78 -5.77 -12.67
N PRO A 135 -1.43 -7.06 -12.55
CA PRO A 135 -0.16 -7.52 -11.99
C PRO A 135 1.09 -7.07 -12.76
N ALA A 136 0.94 -6.66 -14.03
CA ALA A 136 2.01 -6.16 -14.88
C ALA A 136 2.31 -4.66 -14.66
N GLN A 137 1.56 -3.96 -13.81
CA GLN A 137 1.71 -2.53 -13.57
C GLN A 137 1.78 -2.27 -12.06
N GLU A 138 2.85 -1.62 -11.64
CA GLU A 138 2.95 -1.06 -10.30
C GLU A 138 2.00 0.14 -10.20
N ALA A 139 1.12 0.13 -9.21
CA ALA A 139 0.24 1.27 -8.93
C ALA A 139 1.03 2.45 -8.36
N ALA A 140 2.09 2.16 -7.61
CA ALA A 140 3.08 3.12 -7.13
C ALA A 140 4.36 2.39 -6.71
N GLY A 141 5.48 3.11 -6.64
CA GLY A 141 6.73 2.57 -6.12
C GLY A 141 7.64 3.67 -5.58
N GLY A 142 8.65 3.27 -4.82
CA GLY A 142 9.66 4.18 -4.29
C GLY A 142 10.86 3.42 -3.74
N SER A 143 11.99 4.11 -3.63
CA SER A 143 13.19 3.58 -3.03
C SER A 143 13.88 4.61 -2.14
N VAL A 144 14.61 4.13 -1.15
CA VAL A 144 15.46 4.93 -0.28
C VAL A 144 16.81 4.24 -0.07
N ASP A 145 17.87 5.03 -0.17
CA ASP A 145 19.22 4.57 0.16
C ASP A 145 19.52 4.84 1.62
N LEU A 146 19.94 3.82 2.34
CA LEU A 146 20.49 3.96 3.67
C LEU A 146 22.02 4.00 3.54
N ARG A 147 22.66 4.98 4.18
CA ARG A 147 24.12 5.10 4.18
C ARG A 147 24.67 4.88 5.58
N GLY A 148 25.58 3.93 5.70
CA GLY A 148 26.22 3.55 6.97
C GLY A 148 25.76 2.18 7.47
N ASP A 149 26.46 1.69 8.49
CA ASP A 149 26.18 0.40 9.16
C ASP A 149 26.23 0.54 10.69
N THR A 150 26.08 1.75 11.20
CA THR A 150 25.90 1.94 12.63
C THR A 150 24.43 1.67 12.96
N ASP A 151 24.16 0.58 13.69
CA ASP A 151 22.86 0.31 14.33
C ASP A 151 22.61 1.28 15.51
N ALA A 152 22.95 2.56 15.33
CA ALA A 152 22.78 3.60 16.33
C ALA A 152 21.32 4.05 16.35
N THR A 153 20.66 3.82 17.47
CA THR A 153 19.30 4.29 17.80
C THR A 153 19.31 5.72 18.32
#